data_AF-X1NA91-F1
#
_entry.id   AF-X1NA91-F1
#
_cell.length_a   1.000
_cell.length_b   1.000
_cell.length_c   1.000
_cell.angle_alpha   90.00
_cell.angle_beta   90.00
_cell.angle_gamma   90.00
#
_symmetry.space_group_name_H-M   'P 1'
#
loop_
_entity.id
_entity.type
_entity.pdbx_description
1 polymer ?
#
loop_
_entity_poly.entity_id
_entity_poly.type
_entity_poly.pdbx_seq_one_letter_code
_entity_poly.pdbx_strand_id
1 'polypeptide(L)'
;MAIGGWLHPVDVIWNDPEVWKLYAPPVKEGLLAPDGHIYGSIGQTKTMMLFYRPSLVPKPPETWMELREIAKKITTPNIWGFVFAAGGEMDIVYPLRDMVYSQGGRVVDTKRQIIVIDTPEGRRAWKMLCDMVLTD
;
A
#
# COMPACT_ATOMS: atom_id res chain seq x y z
N MET A 1 -2.72 14.90 14.85
CA MET A 1 -3.23 16.27 14.60
C MET A 1 -4.65 16.45 15.14
N ALA A 2 -5.66 15.70 14.67
CA ALA A 2 -7.04 15.79 15.19
C ALA A 2 -7.13 15.51 16.72
N ILE A 3 -6.63 14.37 17.20
CA ILE A 3 -6.60 14.03 18.64
C ILE A 3 -5.85 15.08 19.49
N GLY A 4 -4.88 15.77 18.90
CA GLY A 4 -4.13 16.82 19.57
C GLY A 4 -4.89 18.16 19.68
N GLY A 5 -6.07 18.28 19.06
CA GLY A 5 -6.84 19.53 19.03
C GLY A 5 -6.24 20.60 18.13
N TRP A 6 -5.37 20.23 17.18
CA TRP A 6 -4.63 21.21 16.35
C TRP A 6 -5.32 21.54 15.03
N LEU A 7 -6.46 20.92 14.73
CA LEU A 7 -7.17 21.09 13.46
C LEU A 7 -8.56 21.68 13.72
N HIS A 8 -8.96 22.62 12.86
CA HIS A 8 -10.34 23.08 12.80
C HIS A 8 -11.18 22.04 12.03
N PRO A 9 -12.36 21.65 12.52
CA PRO A 9 -13.24 20.76 11.77
C PRO A 9 -13.74 21.46 10.50
N VAL A 10 -13.83 20.72 9.41
CA VAL A 10 -14.25 21.21 8.09
C VAL A 10 -15.52 20.49 7.63
N ASP A 11 -16.39 20.06 8.54
CA ASP A 11 -17.65 19.37 8.20
C ASP A 11 -18.49 20.16 7.17
N VAL A 12 -18.39 21.49 7.20
CA VAL A 12 -19.11 22.40 6.30
C VAL A 12 -18.91 22.10 4.82
N ILE A 13 -17.73 21.63 4.41
CA ILE A 13 -17.47 21.30 2.99
C ILE A 13 -18.03 19.93 2.59
N TRP A 14 -18.53 19.16 3.56
CA TRP A 14 -19.03 17.79 3.41
C TRP A 14 -20.54 17.66 3.69
N ASN A 15 -21.22 18.77 3.97
CA ASN A 15 -22.64 18.82 4.31
C ASN A 15 -23.56 18.46 3.13
N ASP A 16 -23.12 18.67 1.90
CA ASP A 16 -23.86 18.24 0.70
C ASP A 16 -23.76 16.71 0.55
N PRO A 17 -24.85 15.94 0.72
CA PRO A 17 -24.80 14.49 0.58
C PRO A 17 -24.40 14.04 -0.83
N GLU A 18 -24.64 14.86 -1.85
CA GLU A 18 -24.31 14.55 -3.24
C GLU A 18 -22.80 14.48 -3.48
N VAL A 19 -22.01 15.22 -2.69
CA VAL A 19 -20.54 15.21 -2.80
C VAL A 19 -19.97 13.80 -2.60
N TRP A 20 -20.61 12.99 -1.76
CA TRP A 20 -20.14 11.63 -1.46
C TRP A 20 -20.30 10.68 -2.64
N LYS A 21 -21.15 11.01 -3.63
CA LYS A 21 -21.27 10.23 -4.88
C LYS A 21 -20.02 10.36 -5.76
N LEU A 22 -19.18 11.36 -5.52
CA LEU A 22 -17.92 11.58 -6.25
C LEU A 22 -16.75 10.76 -5.71
N TYR A 23 -16.91 10.13 -4.54
CA TYR A 23 -15.83 9.41 -3.86
C TYR A 23 -16.14 7.91 -3.71
N ALA A 24 -15.08 7.11 -3.59
CA ALA A 24 -15.23 5.70 -3.28
C ALA A 24 -15.87 5.53 -1.89
N PRO A 25 -16.76 4.53 -1.68
CA PRO A 25 -17.50 4.37 -0.43
C PRO A 25 -16.63 4.39 0.86
N PRO A 26 -15.43 3.80 0.89
CA PRO A 26 -14.59 3.82 2.10
C PRO A 26 -14.07 5.21 2.51
N VAL A 27 -14.11 6.21 1.62
CA VAL A 27 -13.54 7.54 1.88
C VAL A 27 -14.26 8.24 3.03
N LYS A 28 -15.59 8.11 3.10
CA LYS A 28 -16.38 8.76 4.15
C LYS A 28 -16.02 8.24 5.53
N GLU A 29 -15.96 6.91 5.68
CA GLU A 29 -15.55 6.27 6.94
C GLU A 29 -14.11 6.63 7.29
N GLY A 30 -13.19 6.63 6.32
CA GLY A 30 -11.78 6.95 6.55
C GLY A 30 -11.48 8.41 6.92
N LEU A 31 -12.40 9.34 6.66
CA LEU A 31 -12.25 10.76 7.01
C LEU A 31 -12.80 11.12 8.39
N LEU A 32 -13.69 10.29 8.95
CA LEU A 32 -14.30 10.54 10.25
C LEU A 32 -13.30 10.26 11.37
N ALA A 33 -13.03 11.28 12.18
CA ALA A 33 -12.26 11.11 13.40
C ALA A 33 -13.11 10.46 14.52
N PRO A 34 -12.48 9.95 15.60
CA PRO A 34 -13.20 9.33 16.71
C PRO A 34 -14.25 10.22 17.41
N ASP A 35 -14.14 11.54 17.28
CA ASP A 35 -15.10 12.54 17.79
C ASP A 35 -16.27 12.83 16.82
N GLY A 36 -16.30 12.18 15.66
CA GLY A 36 -17.35 12.32 14.66
C GLY A 36 -17.16 13.47 13.67
N HIS A 37 -16.07 14.24 13.76
CA HIS A 37 -15.79 15.36 12.86
C HIS A 37 -14.84 14.98 11.72
N ILE A 38 -14.91 15.72 10.61
CA ILE A 38 -13.97 15.63 9.50
C ILE A 38 -13.00 16.81 9.56
N TYR A 39 -11.69 16.53 9.48
CA TYR A 39 -10.63 17.54 9.65
C TYR A 39 -9.81 17.81 8.37
N GLY A 40 -10.24 17.30 7.22
CA GLY A 40 -9.53 17.49 5.97
C GLY A 40 -10.37 17.28 4.73
N SER A 41 -9.79 17.64 3.58
CA SER A 41 -10.31 17.34 2.25
C SER A 41 -9.42 16.35 1.52
N ILE A 42 -9.96 15.68 0.50
CA ILE A 42 -9.18 14.77 -0.34
C ILE A 42 -8.54 15.56 -1.48
N GLY A 43 -7.22 15.71 -1.45
CA GLY A 43 -6.47 16.31 -2.55
C GLY A 43 -6.17 15.31 -3.67
N GLN A 44 -5.57 14.17 -3.31
CA GLN A 44 -5.18 13.12 -4.25
C GLN A 44 -5.34 11.74 -3.60
N THR A 45 -5.75 10.76 -4.39
CA THR A 45 -5.71 9.35 -4.01
C THR A 45 -4.60 8.65 -4.79
N LYS A 46 -3.90 7.73 -4.14
CA LYS A 46 -2.87 6.91 -4.78
C LYS A 46 -3.17 5.43 -4.54
N THR A 47 -3.01 4.65 -5.58
CA THR A 47 -3.11 3.18 -5.54
C THR A 47 -1.76 2.60 -5.90
N MET A 48 -1.35 1.55 -5.18
CA MET A 48 -0.13 0.83 -5.50
C MET A 48 -0.43 -0.19 -6.59
N MET A 49 0.42 -0.22 -7.62
CA MET A 49 0.31 -1.12 -8.76
C MET A 49 1.68 -1.65 -9.14
N LEU A 50 1.71 -2.81 -9.79
CA LEU A 50 2.92 -3.30 -10.44
C LEU A 50 3.14 -2.51 -11.73
N PHE A 51 4.26 -1.79 -11.80
CA PHE A 51 4.74 -1.19 -13.03
C PHE A 51 5.75 -2.13 -13.69
N TYR A 52 5.60 -2.35 -15.00
CA TYR A 52 6.49 -3.22 -15.78
C TYR A 52 6.84 -2.56 -17.11
N ARG A 53 7.91 -3.04 -17.75
CA ARG A 53 8.40 -2.53 -19.05
C ARG A 53 8.00 -3.51 -20.17
N PRO A 54 7.01 -3.18 -21.04
CA PRO A 54 6.52 -4.11 -22.06
C PRO A 54 7.58 -4.61 -23.04
N SER A 55 8.62 -3.80 -23.32
CA SER A 55 9.73 -4.21 -24.19
C SER A 55 10.62 -5.32 -23.60
N LEU A 56 10.55 -5.55 -22.28
CA LEU A 56 11.22 -6.65 -21.59
C LEU A 56 10.24 -7.74 -21.16
N VAL A 57 9.00 -7.36 -20.82
CA VAL A 57 7.96 -8.23 -20.27
C VAL A 57 6.67 -8.02 -21.07
N PRO A 58 6.47 -8.75 -22.20
CA PRO A 58 5.33 -8.52 -23.09
C PRO A 58 3.97 -8.81 -22.47
N LYS A 59 3.90 -9.75 -21.53
CA LYS A 59 2.69 -10.08 -20.75
C LYS A 59 2.99 -9.84 -19.27
N PRO A 60 2.16 -9.06 -18.54
CA PRO A 60 2.36 -8.86 -17.11
C PRO A 60 2.15 -10.18 -16.34
N PRO A 61 2.90 -10.40 -15.24
CA PRO A 61 2.65 -11.54 -14.37
C PRO A 61 1.29 -11.40 -13.68
N GLU A 62 0.62 -12.53 -13.48
CA GLU A 62 -0.65 -12.62 -12.75
C GLU A 62 -0.42 -13.04 -11.29
N THR A 63 0.75 -13.60 -10.97
CA THR A 63 1.12 -14.03 -9.62
C THR A 63 2.50 -13.55 -9.20
N TRP A 64 2.74 -13.51 -7.89
CA TRP A 64 4.06 -13.20 -7.32
C TRP A 64 5.14 -14.22 -7.73
N MET A 65 4.77 -15.49 -7.93
CA MET A 65 5.71 -16.52 -8.38
C MET A 65 6.08 -16.32 -9.85
N GLU A 66 5.12 -15.96 -10.70
CA GLU A 66 5.41 -15.56 -12.08
C GLU A 66 6.29 -14.31 -12.13
N LEU A 67 6.01 -13.30 -11.30
CA LEU A 67 6.84 -12.10 -11.20
C LEU A 67 8.29 -12.47 -10.86
N ARG A 68 8.51 -13.30 -9.84
CA ARG A 68 9.85 -13.75 -9.42
C ARG A 68 10.59 -14.46 -10.55
N GLU A 69 9.92 -15.39 -11.23
CA GLU A 69 10.54 -16.15 -12.33
C GLU A 69 10.82 -15.28 -13.57
N ILE A 70 9.95 -14.31 -13.88
CA ILE A 70 10.20 -13.33 -14.94
C ILE A 70 11.37 -12.43 -14.55
N ALA A 71 11.39 -11.90 -13.32
CA ALA A 71 12.44 -11.04 -12.81
C ALA A 71 13.82 -11.72 -12.94
N LYS A 72 13.95 -12.97 -12.49
CA LYS A 72 15.18 -13.76 -12.63
C LYS A 72 15.65 -13.89 -14.08
N LYS A 73 14.73 -14.14 -15.01
CA LYS A 73 15.06 -14.31 -16.44
C LYS A 73 15.57 -13.04 -17.11
N ILE A 74 15.08 -11.88 -16.68
CA ILE A 74 15.46 -10.60 -17.30
C ILE A 74 16.62 -9.92 -16.59
N THR A 75 17.00 -10.38 -15.40
CA THR A 75 18.13 -9.84 -14.66
C THR A 75 19.44 -10.09 -15.42
N THR A 76 20.21 -9.03 -15.60
CA THR A 76 21.56 -9.04 -16.19
C THR A 76 22.44 -8.09 -15.37
N PRO A 77 23.77 -8.02 -15.60
CA PRO A 77 24.61 -7.05 -14.89
C PRO A 77 24.17 -5.58 -15.02
N ASN A 78 23.35 -5.24 -16.04
CA ASN A 78 22.88 -3.88 -16.29
C ASN A 78 21.35 -3.72 -16.15
N ILE A 79 20.61 -4.79 -15.79
CA ILE A 79 19.15 -4.79 -15.69
C ILE A 79 18.74 -5.53 -14.42
N TRP A 80 17.94 -4.88 -13.58
CA TRP A 80 17.31 -5.49 -12.42
C TRP A 80 15.88 -5.92 -12.76
N GLY A 81 15.58 -7.21 -12.61
CA GLY A 81 14.26 -7.74 -12.94
C GLY A 81 13.15 -7.35 -11.98
N PHE A 82 13.49 -7.01 -10.73
CA PHE A 82 12.56 -6.51 -9.74
C PHE A 82 13.26 -5.51 -8.82
N VAL A 83 12.52 -4.49 -8.39
CA VAL A 83 12.96 -3.51 -7.39
C VAL A 83 11.78 -3.14 -6.51
N PHE A 84 12.06 -2.83 -5.25
CA PHE A 84 11.11 -2.18 -4.36
C PHE A 84 11.83 -1.11 -3.54
N ALA A 85 11.09 -0.10 -3.09
CA ALA A 85 11.66 1.00 -2.33
C ALA A 85 11.88 0.57 -0.87
N ALA A 86 13.10 0.78 -0.37
CA ALA A 86 13.50 0.42 1.00
C ALA A 86 14.43 1.45 1.67
N GLY A 87 14.69 2.59 1.00
CA GLY A 87 15.69 3.57 1.43
C GLY A 87 15.14 4.78 2.21
N GLY A 88 13.87 5.16 1.99
CA GLY A 88 13.23 6.29 2.66
C GLY A 88 12.41 5.91 3.90
N GLU A 89 12.04 6.92 4.69
CA GLU A 89 11.35 6.79 5.99
C GLU A 89 10.06 5.94 5.93
N MET A 90 9.30 6.05 4.84
CA MET A 90 8.01 5.36 4.66
C MET A 90 7.98 4.38 3.48
N ASP A 91 9.09 4.29 2.74
CA ASP A 91 9.12 3.63 1.44
C ASP A 91 8.91 2.12 1.55
N ILE A 92 9.44 1.52 2.62
CA ILE A 92 9.37 0.07 2.86
C ILE A 92 7.97 -0.42 3.25
N VAL A 93 7.15 0.47 3.81
CA VAL A 93 5.83 0.10 4.35
C VAL A 93 4.90 -0.34 3.23
N TYR A 94 4.96 0.31 2.07
CA TYR A 94 4.09 0.00 0.93
C TYR A 94 4.33 -1.40 0.34
N PRO A 95 5.53 -1.76 -0.15
CA PRO A 95 5.77 -3.08 -0.72
C PRO A 95 5.55 -4.21 0.29
N LEU A 96 5.94 -4.01 1.56
CA LEU A 96 5.70 -5.01 2.61
C LEU A 96 4.20 -5.21 2.87
N ARG A 97 3.44 -4.12 3.06
CA ARG A 97 1.98 -4.18 3.25
C ARG A 97 1.30 -4.88 2.09
N ASP A 98 1.64 -4.49 0.86
CA ASP A 98 0.97 -5.01 -0.35
C ASP A 98 1.23 -6.51 -0.52
N MET A 99 2.43 -6.97 -0.19
CA MET A 99 2.78 -8.39 -0.19
C MET A 99 2.09 -9.18 0.94
N VAL A 100 1.94 -8.59 2.14
CA VAL A 100 1.15 -9.20 3.22
C VAL A 100 -0.33 -9.30 2.82
N TYR A 101 -0.88 -8.25 2.22
CA TYR A 101 -2.29 -8.18 1.83
C TYR A 101 -2.60 -9.13 0.68
N SER A 102 -1.64 -9.32 -0.24
CA SER A 102 -1.73 -10.31 -1.32
C SER A 102 -1.85 -11.76 -0.82
N GLN A 103 -1.44 -12.03 0.42
CA GLN A 103 -1.59 -13.33 1.08
C GLN A 103 -2.84 -13.42 1.97
N GLY A 104 -3.72 -12.41 1.93
CA GLY A 104 -4.88 -12.31 2.82
C GLY A 104 -4.60 -11.74 4.21
N GLY A 105 -3.33 -11.41 4.52
CA GLY A 105 -2.94 -10.83 5.80
C GLY A 105 -3.32 -9.35 5.96
N ARG A 106 -3.13 -8.80 7.15
CA ARG A 106 -3.28 -7.37 7.46
C ARG A 106 -2.12 -6.92 8.33
N VAL A 107 -1.76 -5.63 8.25
CA VAL A 107 -0.64 -5.04 9.02
C VAL A 107 -1.12 -4.20 10.21
N VAL A 108 -2.43 -3.98 10.32
CA VAL A 108 -3.07 -3.26 11.43
C VAL A 108 -4.20 -4.12 11.98
N ASP A 109 -4.20 -4.33 13.29
CA ASP A 109 -5.35 -4.83 14.02
C ASP A 109 -6.17 -3.63 14.50
N THR A 110 -7.29 -3.37 13.83
CA THR A 110 -8.14 -2.21 14.13
C THR A 110 -8.89 -2.33 15.44
N LYS A 111 -9.10 -3.55 15.98
CA LYS A 111 -9.76 -3.73 17.28
C LYS A 111 -8.80 -3.45 18.42
N ARG A 112 -7.56 -3.93 18.29
CA ARG A 112 -6.51 -3.76 19.30
C ARG A 112 -5.72 -2.47 19.14
N GLN A 113 -5.88 -1.77 18.01
CA GLN A 113 -5.15 -0.54 17.66
C GLN A 113 -3.63 -0.75 17.69
N ILE A 114 -3.15 -1.85 17.10
CA ILE A 114 -1.73 -2.20 17.04
C ILE A 114 -1.29 -2.57 15.62
N ILE A 115 0.01 -2.45 15.37
CA ILE A 115 0.66 -2.97 14.17
C ILE A 115 0.92 -4.46 14.34
N VAL A 116 0.57 -5.25 13.32
CA VAL A 116 0.72 -6.70 13.28
C VAL A 116 1.53 -7.09 12.05
N ILE A 117 2.86 -7.05 12.17
CA ILE A 117 3.78 -7.39 11.08
C ILE A 117 4.52 -8.70 11.31
N ASP A 118 4.70 -9.11 12.57
CA ASP A 118 5.41 -10.35 12.90
C ASP A 118 4.48 -11.58 12.86
N THR A 119 3.90 -11.82 11.69
CA THR A 119 2.97 -12.92 11.40
C THR A 119 3.58 -13.89 10.38
N PRO A 120 3.02 -15.09 10.18
CA PRO A 120 3.46 -15.98 9.11
C PRO A 120 3.45 -15.30 7.72
N GLU A 121 2.44 -14.49 7.42
CA GLU A 121 2.30 -13.72 6.18
C GLU A 121 3.38 -12.65 6.09
N GLY A 122 3.65 -11.94 7.19
CA GLY A 122 4.69 -10.93 7.29
C GLY A 122 6.08 -11.49 7.06
N ARG A 123 6.41 -12.62 7.68
CA ARG A 123 7.70 -13.32 7.48
C ARG A 123 7.86 -13.80 6.04
N ARG A 124 6.81 -14.40 5.45
CA ARG A 124 6.83 -14.83 4.03
C ARG A 124 6.97 -13.65 3.08
N ALA A 125 6.24 -12.55 3.35
CA ALA A 125 6.30 -11.33 2.55
C ALA A 125 7.70 -10.72 2.56
N TRP A 126 8.27 -10.56 3.75
CA TRP A 126 9.63 -10.05 3.92
C TRP A 126 10.65 -10.92 3.20
N LYS A 127 10.59 -12.24 3.41
CA LYS A 127 11.48 -13.19 2.76
C LYS A 127 11.39 -13.08 1.24
N MET A 128 10.18 -13.07 0.68
CA MET A 128 9.97 -12.99 -0.78
C MET A 128 10.55 -11.69 -1.37
N LEU A 129 10.29 -10.54 -0.73
CA LEU A 129 10.83 -9.25 -1.18
C LEU A 129 12.38 -9.25 -1.14
N CYS A 130 12.98 -9.68 -0.03
CA CYS A 130 14.42 -9.75 0.11
C CYS A 130 15.06 -10.75 -0.86
N ASP A 131 14.50 -11.95 -1.00
CA ASP A 131 15.03 -12.97 -1.91
C ASP A 131 15.15 -12.45 -3.35
N MET A 132 14.08 -11.80 -3.87
CA MET A 132 14.03 -11.27 -5.24
C MET A 132 15.05 -10.17 -5.54
N VAL A 133 15.62 -9.54 -4.51
CA VAL A 133 16.57 -8.42 -4.67
C VAL A 133 17.99 -8.79 -4.24
N LEU A 134 18.14 -9.69 -3.27
CA LEU A 134 19.43 -9.99 -2.64
C LEU A 134 20.02 -11.35 -3.02
N THR A 135 19.21 -12.33 -3.42
CA THR A 135 19.68 -13.71 -3.59
C THR A 135 19.36 -14.36 -4.93
N ASP A 136 18.26 -13.97 -5.57
CA ASP A 136 17.80 -14.50 -6.86
C ASP A 136 18.60 -13.97 -8.06
#